data_AF-A0AAV1ABP3-F1
#
_entry.id   AF-A0AAV1ABP3-F1
#
_cell.length_a   1.000
_cell.length_b   1.000
_cell.length_c   1.000
_cell.angle_alpha   90.00
_cell.angle_beta   90.00
_cell.angle_gamma   90.00
#
_symmetry.space_group_name_H-M   'P 1'
#
loop_
_entity.id
_entity.type
_entity.pdbx_description
1 polymer ?
#
loop_
_entity_poly.entity_id
_entity_poly.type
_entity_poly.pdbx_seq_one_letter_code
_entity_poly.pdbx_strand_id
1 'polypeptide(L)'
;MKKLLLLLKPSGLSAQPSHTHPRVLHFLNNRQKVHGESVNFCQEIFQKKSVEWKSVLGNNLTEPINDVDLVVAIGGDGTLQLASHLMDDKIPVLGVNSDPTRIDEVEKFSGEFDAARSTGHLCAATVENFEQVLDGIVENQIAPSKLTRIKISVNGLDLQTYALKDILVANLCPASISRFSFRIAKENQLFSALVNVRSSGLRLSTTAGSTASMHSAGGFLMPILSRFLQYMISPKAPSLKLFLPDHLLRLAKM
;
A
#
# COMPACT_ATOMS: atom_id res chain seq x y z
N MET A 1 -1.94 -3.20 30.22
CA MET A 1 -1.61 -4.28 29.25
C MET A 1 -1.80 -3.70 27.86
N LYS A 2 -0.87 -3.94 26.91
CA LYS A 2 -1.00 -3.38 25.55
C LYS A 2 -2.18 -4.05 24.82
N LYS A 3 -2.96 -3.27 24.06
CA LYS A 3 -4.10 -3.67 23.23
C LYS A 3 -3.70 -3.71 21.76
N LEU A 4 -3.77 -4.88 21.13
CA LEU A 4 -3.30 -5.09 19.76
C LEU A 4 -4.46 -5.53 18.85
N LEU A 5 -4.51 -4.98 17.64
CA LEU A 5 -5.48 -5.38 16.62
C LEU A 5 -4.78 -6.15 15.51
N LEU A 6 -5.18 -7.40 15.28
CA LEU A 6 -4.76 -8.15 14.11
C LEU A 6 -5.73 -7.84 12.97
N LEU A 7 -5.25 -7.09 11.97
CA LEU A 7 -5.98 -6.87 10.73
C LEU A 7 -5.59 -7.94 9.71
N LEU A 8 -6.55 -8.76 9.34
CA LEU A 8 -6.36 -9.85 8.40
C LEU A 8 -6.73 -9.40 6.98
N LYS A 9 -5.94 -9.83 5.99
CA LYS A 9 -6.29 -9.69 4.58
C LYS A 9 -7.73 -10.22 4.35
N PRO A 10 -8.57 -9.49 3.59
CA PRO A 10 -9.88 -10.00 3.19
C PRO A 10 -9.82 -11.40 2.59
N SER A 11 -10.73 -12.28 3.03
CA SER A 11 -10.96 -13.57 2.37
C SER A 11 -11.49 -13.31 0.97
N GLY A 12 -10.70 -13.67 -0.05
CA GLY A 12 -11.10 -13.50 -1.45
C GLY A 12 -12.30 -14.39 -1.79
N LEU A 13 -13.48 -13.81 -1.89
CA LEU A 13 -14.56 -14.37 -2.69
C LEU A 13 -14.22 -14.09 -4.16
N SER A 14 -13.48 -15.00 -4.79
CA SER A 14 -13.43 -15.05 -6.25
C SER A 14 -14.21 -16.27 -6.68
N ALA A 15 -15.41 -16.07 -7.24
CA ALA A 15 -16.03 -17.06 -8.09
C ALA A 15 -14.97 -17.50 -9.11
N GLN A 16 -14.60 -18.78 -9.10
CA GLN A 16 -13.58 -19.27 -10.01
C GLN A 16 -14.16 -19.27 -11.43
N PRO A 17 -13.55 -18.56 -12.40
CA PRO A 17 -13.97 -18.66 -13.79
C PRO A 17 -13.83 -20.12 -14.24
N SER A 18 -14.88 -20.66 -14.86
CA SER A 18 -14.97 -22.05 -15.34
C SER A 18 -13.85 -22.49 -16.29
N HIS A 19 -13.04 -21.55 -16.79
CA HIS A 19 -11.99 -21.77 -17.79
C HIS A 19 -10.57 -21.42 -17.29
N THR A 20 -10.34 -21.33 -15.98
CA THR A 20 -9.00 -21.00 -15.47
C THR A 20 -8.06 -22.20 -15.62
N HIS A 21 -6.84 -21.98 -16.11
CA HIS A 21 -5.85 -23.04 -16.31
C HIS A 21 -5.55 -23.79 -14.99
N PRO A 22 -5.54 -25.14 -14.95
CA PRO A 22 -5.44 -25.90 -13.70
C PRO A 22 -4.20 -25.58 -12.86
N ARG A 23 -3.05 -25.30 -13.51
CA ARG A 23 -1.84 -24.87 -12.79
C ARG A 23 -2.04 -23.53 -12.10
N VAL A 24 -2.66 -22.55 -12.77
CA VAL A 24 -2.95 -21.23 -12.18
C VAL A 24 -3.89 -21.39 -10.99
N LEU A 25 -4.93 -22.22 -11.11
CA LEU A 25 -5.83 -22.54 -10.00
C LEU A 25 -5.10 -23.17 -8.81
N HIS A 26 -4.20 -24.12 -9.06
CA HIS A 26 -3.37 -24.72 -8.01
C HIS A 26 -2.52 -23.68 -7.29
N PHE A 27 -1.90 -22.76 -8.04
CA PHE A 27 -1.11 -21.66 -7.46
C PHE A 27 -1.96 -20.70 -6.63
N LEU A 28 -3.15 -20.32 -7.11
CA LEU A 28 -4.07 -19.46 -6.36
C LEU A 28 -4.53 -20.13 -5.05
N ASN A 29 -4.88 -21.41 -5.10
CA ASN A 29 -5.24 -22.19 -3.92
C ASN A 29 -4.07 -22.31 -2.94
N ASN A 30 -2.85 -22.51 -3.44
CA ASN A 30 -1.66 -22.55 -2.62
C ASN A 30 -1.42 -21.21 -1.89
N ARG A 31 -1.57 -20.07 -2.57
CA ARG A 31 -1.45 -18.73 -1.93
C ARG A 31 -2.47 -18.54 -0.83
N GLN A 32 -3.71 -18.97 -1.03
CA GLN A 32 -4.75 -18.90 -0.01
C GLN A 32 -4.40 -19.79 1.20
N LYS A 33 -3.89 -21.00 0.95
CA LYS A 33 -3.43 -21.92 2.00
C LYS A 33 -2.28 -21.32 2.81
N VAL A 34 -1.21 -20.87 2.14
CA VAL A 34 -0.02 -20.26 2.79
C VAL A 34 -0.40 -19.04 3.62
N HIS A 35 -1.29 -18.19 3.10
CA HIS A 35 -1.83 -17.07 3.87
C HIS A 35 -2.58 -17.54 5.12
N GLY A 36 -3.46 -18.54 5.01
CA GLY A 36 -4.19 -19.09 6.15
C GLY A 36 -3.29 -19.69 7.22
N GLU A 37 -2.28 -20.47 6.81
CA GLU A 37 -1.25 -21.02 7.71
C GLU A 37 -0.48 -19.90 8.43
N SER A 38 -0.13 -18.83 7.71
CA SER A 38 0.54 -17.66 8.27
C SER A 38 -0.31 -16.92 9.30
N VAL A 39 -1.61 -16.78 9.05
CA VAL A 39 -2.55 -16.18 10.00
C VAL A 39 -2.64 -17.01 11.27
N ASN A 40 -2.79 -18.33 11.14
CA ASN A 40 -2.85 -19.25 12.29
C ASN A 40 -1.58 -19.16 13.13
N PHE A 41 -0.41 -19.22 12.47
CA PHE A 41 0.89 -19.10 13.13
C PHE A 41 1.01 -17.80 13.94
N CYS A 42 0.63 -16.66 13.35
CA CYS A 42 0.66 -15.38 14.06
C CYS A 42 -0.28 -15.39 15.27
N GLN A 43 -1.51 -15.91 15.12
CA GLN A 43 -2.48 -16.00 16.21
C GLN A 43 -1.99 -16.89 17.36
N GLU A 44 -1.33 -18.01 17.07
CA GLU A 44 -0.71 -18.87 18.07
C GLU A 44 0.38 -18.16 18.88
N ILE A 45 1.18 -17.30 18.23
CA ILE A 45 2.14 -16.43 18.94
C ILE A 45 1.39 -15.50 19.88
N PHE A 46 0.36 -14.80 19.40
CA PHE A 46 -0.42 -13.89 20.24
C PHE A 46 -1.08 -14.57 21.44
N GLN A 47 -1.54 -15.82 21.31
CA GLN A 47 -2.08 -16.61 22.43
C GLN A 47 -1.05 -16.86 23.54
N LYS A 48 0.24 -16.89 23.21
CA LYS A 48 1.34 -17.11 24.16
C LYS A 48 1.84 -15.81 24.80
N LYS A 49 1.51 -14.63 24.24
CA LYS A 49 1.97 -13.33 24.73
C LYS A 49 0.99 -12.74 25.75
N SER A 50 1.52 -12.02 26.74
CA SER A 50 0.72 -11.31 27.75
C SER A 50 0.21 -9.95 27.25
N VAL A 51 -0.57 -9.97 26.16
CA VAL A 51 -1.18 -8.78 25.54
C VAL A 51 -2.67 -9.00 25.32
N GLU A 52 -3.47 -7.94 25.38
CA GLU A 52 -4.87 -7.99 24.96
C GLU A 52 -4.90 -7.89 23.43
N TRP A 53 -5.61 -8.79 22.76
CA TRP A 53 -5.69 -8.74 21.30
C TRP A 53 -7.04 -9.21 20.75
N LYS A 54 -7.38 -8.72 19.57
CA LYS A 54 -8.52 -9.19 18.77
C LYS A 54 -8.12 -9.27 17.29
N SER A 55 -8.77 -10.15 16.53
CA SER A 55 -8.58 -10.22 15.08
C SER A 55 -9.83 -9.81 14.31
N VAL A 56 -9.65 -9.14 13.19
CA VAL A 56 -10.72 -8.69 12.30
C VAL A 56 -10.32 -8.88 10.84
N LEU A 57 -11.24 -9.36 10.01
CA LEU A 57 -11.07 -9.39 8.57
C LEU A 57 -11.23 -7.98 8.01
N GLY A 58 -10.38 -7.59 7.05
CA GLY A 58 -10.42 -6.25 6.46
C GLY A 58 -11.77 -5.83 5.88
N ASN A 59 -12.56 -6.77 5.34
CA ASN A 59 -13.90 -6.47 4.82
C ASN A 59 -14.95 -6.25 5.92
N ASN A 60 -14.65 -6.62 7.16
CA ASN A 60 -15.55 -6.47 8.30
C ASN A 60 -15.27 -5.19 9.08
N LEU A 61 -14.28 -4.38 8.67
CA LEU A 61 -14.03 -3.08 9.25
C LEU A 61 -14.98 -2.05 8.65
N THR A 62 -15.98 -1.66 9.43
CA THR A 62 -16.94 -0.59 9.07
C THR A 62 -16.62 0.73 9.76
N GLU A 63 -15.92 0.68 10.89
CA GLU A 63 -15.58 1.84 11.72
C GLU A 63 -14.06 2.13 11.69
N PRO A 64 -13.65 3.39 11.90
CA PRO A 64 -12.25 3.73 12.10
C PRO A 64 -11.63 2.95 13.26
N ILE A 65 -10.38 2.53 13.09
CA ILE A 65 -9.59 1.83 14.10
C ILE A 65 -9.12 2.87 15.13
N ASN A 66 -9.55 2.69 16.37
CA ASN A 66 -9.18 3.49 17.53
C ASN A 66 -8.89 2.58 18.74
N ASP A 67 -8.41 3.17 19.84
CA ASP A 67 -8.28 2.53 21.16
C ASP A 67 -7.41 1.26 21.19
N VAL A 68 -6.40 1.19 20.32
CA VAL A 68 -5.38 0.14 20.30
C VAL A 68 -3.98 0.75 20.24
N ASP A 69 -3.01 0.05 20.79
CA ASP A 69 -1.62 0.49 20.87
C ASP A 69 -0.82 0.12 19.61
N LEU A 70 -1.29 -0.86 18.84
CA LEU A 70 -0.65 -1.33 17.60
C LEU A 70 -1.68 -2.07 16.73
N VAL A 71 -1.61 -1.84 15.42
CA VAL A 71 -2.26 -2.70 14.42
C VAL A 71 -1.22 -3.61 13.78
N VAL A 72 -1.49 -4.90 13.73
CA VAL A 72 -0.69 -5.90 13.02
C VAL A 72 -1.45 -6.33 11.76
N ALA A 73 -1.01 -5.83 10.61
CA ALA A 73 -1.61 -6.11 9.30
C ALA A 73 -0.99 -7.37 8.68
N ILE A 74 -1.70 -8.49 8.73
CA ILE A 74 -1.25 -9.79 8.21
C ILE A 74 -1.76 -9.96 6.78
N GLY A 75 -0.84 -9.97 5.82
CA GLY A 75 -1.15 -10.03 4.40
C GLY A 75 0.01 -9.58 3.54
N GLY A 76 -0.15 -8.50 2.80
CA GLY A 76 0.94 -7.81 2.13
C GLY A 76 0.74 -6.31 2.22
N ASP A 77 1.41 -5.53 1.37
CA ASP A 77 1.29 -4.06 1.41
C ASP A 77 -0.16 -3.56 1.28
N GLY A 78 -1.03 -4.29 0.59
CA GLY A 78 -2.45 -3.94 0.45
C GLY A 78 -3.21 -3.99 1.79
N THR A 79 -2.88 -4.93 2.67
CA THR A 79 -3.49 -5.03 4.00
C THR A 79 -3.01 -3.90 4.91
N LEU A 80 -1.71 -3.56 4.84
CA LEU A 80 -1.17 -2.40 5.56
C LEU A 80 -1.78 -1.10 5.04
N GLN A 81 -1.95 -0.97 3.73
CA GLN A 81 -2.62 0.18 3.13
C GLN A 81 -4.07 0.29 3.61
N LEU A 82 -4.81 -0.82 3.68
CA LEU A 82 -6.17 -0.85 4.22
C LEU A 82 -6.21 -0.34 5.67
N ALA A 83 -5.31 -0.80 6.55
CA ALA A 83 -5.19 -0.28 7.92
C ALA A 83 -5.00 1.25 7.91
N SER A 84 -4.07 1.73 7.07
CA SER A 84 -3.73 3.16 7.01
C SER A 84 -4.86 4.07 6.55
N HIS A 85 -5.87 3.54 5.87
CA HIS A 85 -7.05 4.31 5.44
C HIS A 85 -8.09 4.48 6.56
N LEU A 86 -8.00 3.68 7.62
CA LEU A 86 -9.01 3.59 8.67
C LEU A 86 -8.52 4.15 10.02
N MET A 87 -7.41 4.88 10.05
CA MET A 87 -6.81 5.38 11.29
C MET A 87 -6.03 6.70 11.08
N ASP A 88 -5.81 7.41 12.17
CA ASP A 88 -4.93 8.60 12.20
C ASP A 88 -3.44 8.22 12.31
N ASP A 89 -2.56 9.17 12.64
CA ASP A 89 -1.12 8.93 12.77
C ASP A 89 -0.66 8.56 14.19
N LYS A 90 -1.60 8.35 15.12
CA LYS A 90 -1.28 8.01 16.52
C LYS A 90 -1.01 6.52 16.72
N ILE A 91 -1.63 5.66 15.91
CA ILE A 91 -1.54 4.20 16.05
C ILE A 91 -0.49 3.67 15.06
N PRO A 92 0.59 3.01 15.53
CA PRO A 92 1.56 2.38 14.65
C PRO A 92 0.97 1.14 13.96
N VAL A 93 1.51 0.80 12.78
CA VAL A 93 1.15 -0.43 12.05
C VAL A 93 2.39 -1.25 11.78
N LEU A 94 2.32 -2.52 12.15
CA LEU A 94 3.26 -3.56 11.73
C LEU A 94 2.66 -4.31 10.54
N GLY A 95 3.28 -4.21 9.37
CA GLY A 95 2.96 -5.08 8.24
C GLY A 95 3.69 -6.41 8.35
N VAL A 96 2.94 -7.51 8.25
CA VAL A 96 3.47 -8.88 8.20
C VAL A 96 3.16 -9.47 6.83
N ASN A 97 4.19 -9.72 6.03
CA ASN A 97 4.06 -10.35 4.74
C ASN A 97 3.80 -11.86 4.94
N SER A 98 2.55 -12.26 4.75
CA SER A 98 2.07 -13.63 4.93
C SER A 98 2.36 -14.54 3.74
N ASP A 99 2.77 -13.97 2.61
CA ASP A 99 2.99 -14.74 1.37
C ASP A 99 4.09 -14.08 0.52
N PRO A 100 5.34 -14.04 1.03
CA PRO A 100 6.45 -13.40 0.34
C PRO A 100 6.80 -14.11 -0.97
N THR A 101 7.28 -13.33 -1.95
CA THR A 101 7.77 -13.90 -3.22
C THR A 101 8.90 -14.90 -2.99
N ARG A 102 8.75 -16.06 -3.63
CA ARG A 102 9.69 -17.17 -3.59
C ARG A 102 10.49 -17.23 -4.89
N ILE A 103 11.79 -16.96 -4.82
CA ILE A 103 12.66 -16.83 -6.00
C ILE A 103 12.72 -18.14 -6.78
N ASP A 104 12.79 -19.28 -6.07
CA ASP A 104 12.75 -20.63 -6.64
C ASP A 104 11.48 -20.88 -7.48
N GLU A 105 10.33 -20.41 -7.00
CA GLU A 105 9.07 -20.51 -7.76
C GLU A 105 9.09 -19.59 -8.99
N VAL A 106 9.54 -18.34 -8.83
CA VAL A 106 9.59 -17.37 -9.95
C VAL A 106 10.48 -17.87 -11.08
N GLU A 107 11.68 -18.36 -10.77
CA GLU A 107 12.61 -18.89 -11.77
C GLU A 107 12.01 -20.09 -12.49
N LYS A 108 11.44 -21.03 -11.73
CA LYS A 108 10.85 -22.26 -12.26
C LYS A 108 9.68 -22.02 -13.22
N PHE A 109 8.86 -21.00 -12.97
CA PHE A 109 7.61 -20.77 -13.71
C PHE A 109 7.63 -19.53 -14.62
N SER A 110 8.76 -18.82 -14.71
CA SER A 110 8.91 -17.57 -15.48
C SER A 110 8.45 -17.64 -16.95
N GLY A 111 8.56 -18.80 -17.59
CA GLY A 111 8.10 -19.01 -18.98
C GLY A 111 6.63 -19.42 -19.12
N GLU A 112 5.91 -19.69 -18.02
CA GLU A 112 4.54 -20.18 -18.04
C GLU A 112 3.53 -19.13 -17.57
N PHE A 113 3.78 -18.51 -16.42
CA PHE A 113 2.88 -17.51 -15.82
C PHE A 113 3.61 -16.67 -14.76
N ASP A 114 2.98 -15.60 -14.30
CA ASP A 114 3.51 -14.80 -13.20
C ASP A 114 3.36 -15.52 -11.85
N ALA A 115 4.44 -16.18 -11.43
CA ALA A 115 4.52 -16.86 -10.14
C ALA A 115 4.86 -15.93 -8.97
N ALA A 116 5.13 -14.64 -9.19
CA ALA A 116 5.46 -13.71 -8.12
C ALA A 116 4.30 -13.60 -7.10
N ARG A 117 4.67 -13.54 -5.82
CA ARG A 117 3.74 -13.37 -4.69
C ARG A 117 3.86 -11.94 -4.17
N SER A 118 3.67 -11.72 -2.86
CA SER A 118 3.78 -10.37 -2.31
C SER A 118 5.23 -9.96 -2.15
N THR A 119 5.59 -8.78 -2.68
CA THR A 119 6.90 -8.16 -2.46
C THR A 119 7.04 -7.61 -1.04
N GLY A 120 5.95 -7.15 -0.42
CA GLY A 120 5.96 -6.69 0.98
C GLY A 120 6.86 -5.49 1.25
N HIS A 121 6.95 -4.52 0.32
CA HIS A 121 7.85 -3.36 0.47
C HIS A 121 7.58 -2.51 1.72
N LEU A 122 6.35 -2.56 2.25
CA LEU A 122 5.96 -1.86 3.48
C LEU A 122 5.90 -2.79 4.70
N CYS A 123 6.03 -4.10 4.50
CA CYS A 123 6.01 -5.08 5.58
C CYS A 123 7.38 -5.14 6.26
N ALA A 124 7.40 -5.04 7.59
CA ALA A 124 8.63 -5.12 8.39
C ALA A 124 8.93 -6.54 8.86
N ALA A 125 7.97 -7.46 8.72
CA ALA A 125 8.10 -8.85 9.13
C ALA A 125 7.52 -9.81 8.08
N THR A 126 7.95 -11.06 8.14
CA THR A 126 7.29 -12.23 7.56
C THR A 126 6.93 -13.20 8.70
N VAL A 127 6.32 -14.34 8.41
CA VAL A 127 6.12 -15.39 9.42
C VAL A 127 7.42 -15.86 10.08
N GLU A 128 8.55 -15.81 9.37
CA GLU A 128 9.83 -16.32 9.86
C GLU A 128 10.40 -15.51 11.02
N ASN A 129 10.13 -14.20 11.05
CA ASN A 129 10.67 -13.29 12.07
C ASN A 129 9.58 -12.55 12.86
N PHE A 130 8.30 -12.88 12.64
CA PHE A 130 7.18 -12.16 13.24
C PHE A 130 7.27 -12.08 14.77
N GLU A 131 7.55 -13.20 15.44
CA GLU A 131 7.63 -13.23 16.91
C GLU A 131 8.70 -12.27 17.44
N GLN A 132 9.90 -12.31 16.87
CA GLN A 132 11.02 -11.45 17.25
C GLN A 132 10.68 -9.96 17.06
N VAL A 133 10.07 -9.61 15.92
CA VAL A 133 9.70 -8.22 15.62
C VAL A 133 8.59 -7.75 16.55
N LEU A 134 7.59 -8.60 16.83
CA LEU A 134 6.51 -8.29 17.76
C LEU A 134 7.05 -8.03 19.17
N ASP A 135 7.95 -8.90 19.66
CA ASP A 135 8.57 -8.76 20.98
C ASP A 135 9.35 -7.46 21.09
N GLY A 136 10.17 -7.14 20.08
CA GLY A 136 10.90 -5.88 20.03
C GLY A 136 9.98 -4.64 20.07
N ILE A 137 8.79 -4.69 19.46
CA ILE A 137 7.81 -3.59 19.53
C ILE A 137 7.11 -3.55 20.91
N VAL A 138 6.71 -4.71 21.45
CA VAL A 138 6.03 -4.80 22.75
C VAL A 138 6.96 -4.33 23.87
N GLU A 139 8.25 -4.65 23.79
CA GLU A 139 9.30 -4.24 24.73
C GLU A 139 9.84 -2.81 24.47
N ASN A 140 9.30 -2.10 23.47
CA ASN A 140 9.71 -0.76 23.05
C ASN A 140 11.18 -0.65 22.58
N GLN A 141 11.76 -1.75 22.10
CA GLN A 141 13.09 -1.78 21.47
C GLN A 141 13.05 -1.36 19.99
N ILE A 142 11.91 -1.57 19.33
CA ILE A 142 11.67 -1.18 17.94
C ILE A 142 10.67 -0.01 17.93
N ALA A 143 11.12 1.13 17.41
CA ALA A 143 10.28 2.32 17.26
C ALA A 143 9.65 2.42 15.86
N PRO A 144 8.40 2.90 15.74
CA PRO A 144 7.77 3.11 14.44
C PRO A 144 8.39 4.28 13.67
N SER A 145 8.39 4.19 12.35
CA SER A 145 8.76 5.29 11.45
C SER A 145 7.52 6.04 10.95
N LYS A 146 7.64 7.36 10.75
CA LYS A 146 6.56 8.18 10.19
C LYS A 146 6.62 8.17 8.66
N LEU A 147 5.55 7.70 8.02
CA LEU A 147 5.39 7.75 6.57
C LEU A 147 4.51 8.92 6.15
N THR A 148 4.87 9.52 5.02
CA THR A 148 4.10 10.59 4.39
C THR A 148 2.84 10.04 3.74
N ARG A 149 1.68 10.68 3.99
CA ARG A 149 0.41 10.40 3.29
C ARG A 149 -0.06 11.65 2.54
N ILE A 150 -0.87 11.46 1.50
CA ILE A 150 -1.48 12.55 0.74
C ILE A 150 -2.85 12.87 1.31
N LYS A 151 -3.04 14.12 1.75
CA LYS A 151 -4.35 14.69 2.06
C LYS A 151 -5.05 15.11 0.77
N ILE A 152 -6.32 14.81 0.65
CA ILE A 152 -7.13 15.09 -0.55
C ILE A 152 -8.25 16.04 -0.16
N SER A 153 -8.43 17.11 -0.94
CA SER A 153 -9.54 18.03 -0.79
C SER A 153 -10.29 18.12 -2.10
N VAL A 154 -11.62 17.96 -2.06
CA VAL A 154 -12.51 18.03 -3.23
C VAL A 154 -13.48 19.19 -2.99
N ASN A 155 -13.47 20.17 -3.89
CA ASN A 155 -14.27 21.40 -3.76
C ASN A 155 -14.06 22.12 -2.41
N GLY A 156 -12.84 22.10 -1.88
CA GLY A 156 -12.50 22.70 -0.59
C GLY A 156 -12.86 21.86 0.64
N LEU A 157 -13.47 20.68 0.45
CA LEU A 157 -13.80 19.75 1.52
C LEU A 157 -12.75 18.65 1.62
N ASP A 158 -12.14 18.52 2.78
CA ASP A 158 -11.15 17.49 3.05
C ASP A 158 -11.79 16.11 3.13
N LEU A 159 -11.22 15.15 2.40
CA LEU A 159 -11.57 13.74 2.58
C LEU A 159 -10.97 13.22 3.90
N GLN A 160 -11.71 12.33 4.56
CA GLN A 160 -11.27 11.72 5.82
C GLN A 160 -10.09 10.76 5.63
N THR A 161 -9.97 10.18 4.44
CA THR A 161 -8.94 9.20 4.11
C THR A 161 -7.71 9.89 3.50
N TYR A 162 -6.55 9.57 4.04
CA TYR A 162 -5.26 9.97 3.50
C TYR A 162 -4.66 8.84 2.66
N ALA A 163 -4.22 9.14 1.44
CA ALA A 163 -3.63 8.13 0.56
C ALA A 163 -2.18 7.82 0.99
N LEU A 164 -1.90 6.57 1.37
CA LEU A 164 -0.56 6.14 1.75
C LEU A 164 0.39 6.03 0.56
N LYS A 165 -0.09 5.49 -0.57
CA LYS A 165 0.75 5.19 -1.75
C LYS A 165 0.60 6.22 -2.85
N ASP A 166 -0.57 6.26 -3.47
CA ASP A 166 -0.83 7.13 -4.61
C ASP A 166 -2.32 7.46 -4.77
N ILE A 167 -2.57 8.44 -5.63
CA ILE A 167 -3.87 8.88 -6.08
C ILE A 167 -3.86 8.83 -7.60
N LEU A 168 -4.92 8.30 -8.19
CA LEU A 168 -5.17 8.37 -9.63
C LEU A 168 -6.39 9.24 -9.89
N VAL A 169 -6.20 10.32 -10.64
CA VAL A 169 -7.28 11.13 -11.20
C VAL A 169 -7.45 10.72 -12.66
N ALA A 170 -8.57 10.08 -12.97
CA ALA A 170 -8.86 9.57 -14.31
C ALA A 170 -10.37 9.58 -14.60
N ASN A 171 -10.72 9.39 -15.87
CA ASN A 171 -12.07 9.17 -16.32
C ASN A 171 -12.62 7.86 -15.73
N LEU A 172 -13.89 7.86 -15.33
CA LEU A 172 -14.57 6.69 -14.78
C LEU A 172 -14.66 5.54 -15.81
N CYS A 173 -14.75 5.88 -17.09
CA CYS A 173 -14.68 4.90 -18.17
C CYS A 173 -13.21 4.68 -18.56
N PRO A 174 -12.62 3.49 -18.33
CA PRO A 174 -11.21 3.24 -18.63
C PRO A 174 -10.85 3.41 -20.11
N ALA A 175 -11.81 3.24 -21.01
CA ALA A 175 -11.63 3.43 -22.45
C ALA A 175 -11.73 4.91 -22.88
N SER A 176 -12.13 5.82 -21.99
CA SER A 176 -12.30 7.24 -22.29
C SER A 176 -11.10 8.07 -21.87
N ILE A 177 -10.84 9.15 -22.63
CA ILE A 177 -9.79 10.11 -22.30
C ILE A 177 -10.19 10.94 -21.08
N SER A 178 -9.26 11.08 -20.15
CA SER A 178 -9.30 12.03 -19.03
C SER A 178 -8.91 13.42 -19.53
N ARG A 179 -9.74 14.41 -19.23
CA ARG A 179 -9.49 15.83 -19.55
C ARG A 179 -9.46 16.61 -18.25
N PHE A 180 -8.32 17.23 -17.95
CA PHE A 180 -8.16 17.99 -16.71
C PHE A 180 -7.10 19.08 -16.89
N SER A 181 -7.12 20.02 -15.96
CA SER A 181 -6.10 21.05 -15.85
C SER A 181 -5.58 21.08 -14.41
N PHE A 182 -4.30 21.35 -14.24
CA PHE A 182 -3.72 21.44 -12.89
C PHE A 182 -2.63 22.49 -12.80
N ARG A 183 -2.36 22.90 -11.56
CA ARG A 183 -1.23 23.74 -11.16
C ARG A 183 -0.55 23.07 -9.99
N ILE A 184 0.74 23.35 -9.86
CA ILE A 184 1.54 22.92 -8.73
C ILE A 184 1.78 24.14 -7.86
N ALA A 185 1.47 24.02 -6.57
CA ALA A 185 1.88 24.98 -5.55
C ALA A 185 3.05 24.41 -4.75
N LYS A 186 4.05 25.23 -4.48
CA LYS A 186 5.05 24.99 -3.42
C LYS A 186 4.77 26.02 -2.32
N GLU A 187 5.01 25.68 -1.05
CA GLU A 187 4.80 26.63 0.05
C GLU A 187 5.55 27.95 -0.23
N ASN A 188 4.87 29.06 0.03
CA ASN A 188 5.38 30.42 -0.17
C ASN A 188 5.86 30.73 -1.59
N GLN A 189 5.42 29.97 -2.60
CA GLN A 189 5.68 30.24 -4.01
C GLN A 189 4.38 30.43 -4.77
N LEU A 190 4.43 31.23 -5.84
CA LEU A 190 3.32 31.34 -6.78
C LEU A 190 3.05 29.97 -7.42
N PHE A 191 1.79 29.72 -7.76
CA PHE A 191 1.41 28.54 -8.52
C PHE A 191 2.20 28.46 -9.84
N SER A 192 2.52 27.24 -10.26
CA SER A 192 3.01 26.99 -11.60
C SER A 192 2.02 27.47 -12.66
N ALA A 193 2.50 27.61 -13.90
CA ALA A 193 1.63 27.79 -15.05
C ALA A 193 0.53 26.70 -15.08
N LEU A 194 -0.66 27.08 -15.54
CA LEU A 194 -1.76 26.14 -15.74
C LEU A 194 -1.40 25.18 -16.87
N VAL A 195 -1.46 23.88 -16.58
CA VAL A 195 -1.24 22.83 -17.57
C VAL A 195 -2.58 22.21 -17.93
N ASN A 196 -2.91 22.18 -19.22
CA ASN A 196 -4.09 21.50 -19.75
C ASN A 196 -3.68 20.14 -20.32
N VAL A 197 -4.40 19.08 -19.94
CA VAL A 197 -4.00 17.70 -20.24
C VAL A 197 -5.16 16.91 -20.84
N ARG A 198 -4.84 16.09 -21.84
CA ARG A 198 -5.68 15.02 -22.37
C ARG A 198 -4.87 13.73 -22.30
N SER A 199 -5.25 12.83 -21.42
CA SER A 199 -4.46 11.63 -21.13
C SER A 199 -5.35 10.51 -20.57
N SER A 200 -4.81 9.33 -20.27
CA SER A 200 -5.49 8.28 -19.50
C SER A 200 -5.70 8.70 -18.04
N GLY A 201 -4.87 9.58 -17.50
CA GLY A 201 -5.03 10.14 -16.15
C GLY A 201 -3.77 10.82 -15.61
N LEU A 202 -3.88 11.33 -14.39
CA LEU A 202 -2.79 11.86 -13.57
C LEU A 202 -2.64 10.99 -12.32
N ARG A 203 -1.46 10.43 -12.12
CA ARG A 203 -1.09 9.73 -10.89
C ARG A 203 -0.18 10.60 -10.05
N LEU A 204 -0.48 10.76 -8.76
CA LEU A 204 0.41 11.37 -7.77
C LEU A 204 0.79 10.31 -6.74
N SER A 205 2.06 10.24 -6.34
CA SER A 205 2.54 9.19 -5.46
C SER A 205 3.50 9.71 -4.39
N THR A 206 3.34 9.17 -3.19
CA THR A 206 4.30 9.30 -2.09
C THR A 206 5.51 8.39 -2.32
N THR A 207 6.46 8.44 -1.40
CA THR A 207 7.60 7.52 -1.35
C THR A 207 7.15 6.06 -1.19
N ALA A 208 6.13 5.80 -0.36
CA ALA A 208 5.57 4.47 -0.15
C ALA A 208 4.86 3.91 -1.39
N GLY A 209 4.36 4.77 -2.28
CA GLY A 209 3.79 4.35 -3.56
C GLY A 209 4.82 4.19 -4.69
N SER A 210 6.07 4.63 -4.49
CA SER A 210 7.10 4.62 -5.54
C SER A 210 7.49 3.23 -6.03
N THR A 211 7.28 2.18 -5.22
CA THR A 211 7.49 0.75 -5.56
C THR A 211 6.25 0.05 -6.10
N ALA A 212 5.10 0.74 -6.11
CA ALA A 212 3.80 0.18 -6.47
C ALA A 212 3.40 0.60 -7.90
N SER A 213 2.15 1.00 -8.10
CA SER A 213 1.65 1.37 -9.43
C SER A 213 2.41 2.54 -10.06
N MET A 214 3.02 3.44 -9.27
CA MET A 214 3.91 4.48 -9.81
C MET A 214 5.16 3.89 -10.48
N HIS A 215 5.75 2.83 -9.91
CA HIS A 215 6.88 2.11 -10.52
C HIS A 215 6.47 1.51 -11.88
N SER A 216 5.34 0.79 -11.91
CA SER A 216 4.82 0.19 -13.14
C SER A 216 4.52 1.23 -14.22
N ALA A 217 4.19 2.46 -13.83
CA ALA A 217 3.91 3.54 -14.75
C ALA A 217 5.21 4.17 -15.34
N GLY A 218 6.38 3.86 -14.77
CA GLY A 218 7.68 4.38 -15.18
C GLY A 218 8.17 5.56 -14.34
N GLY A 219 7.64 5.71 -13.11
CA GLY A 219 8.20 6.60 -12.09
C GLY A 219 9.49 6.05 -11.49
N PHE A 220 10.04 6.79 -10.51
CA PHE A 220 11.33 6.47 -9.89
C PHE A 220 11.15 5.98 -8.45
N LEU A 221 12.02 5.08 -8.00
CA LEU A 221 12.07 4.70 -6.59
C LEU A 221 12.49 5.91 -5.73
N MET A 222 11.85 6.09 -4.58
CA MET A 222 12.17 7.18 -3.65
C MET A 222 12.51 6.62 -2.26
N PRO A 223 13.44 7.25 -1.51
CA PRO A 223 13.73 6.85 -0.13
C PRO A 223 12.46 6.90 0.74
N ILE A 224 12.16 5.81 1.43
CA ILE A 224 10.86 5.61 2.11
C ILE A 224 10.50 6.71 3.11
N LEU A 225 11.50 7.26 3.83
CA LEU A 225 11.33 8.31 4.84
C LEU A 225 11.34 9.74 4.26
N SER A 226 11.50 9.89 2.95
CA SER A 226 11.41 11.21 2.33
C SER A 226 9.97 11.74 2.32
N ARG A 227 9.84 13.06 2.20
CA ARG A 227 8.57 13.77 2.04
C ARG A 227 8.34 14.21 0.59
N PHE A 228 9.04 13.59 -0.35
CA PHE A 228 8.84 13.85 -1.77
C PHE A 228 7.53 13.22 -2.25
N LEU A 229 6.86 13.94 -3.14
CA LEU A 229 5.85 13.42 -4.03
C LEU A 229 6.41 13.40 -5.45
N GLN A 230 6.00 12.42 -6.24
CA GLN A 230 6.20 12.42 -7.68
C GLN A 230 4.83 12.30 -8.37
N TYR A 231 4.72 12.80 -9.58
CA TYR A 231 3.50 12.66 -10.36
C TYR A 231 3.80 12.23 -11.80
N MET A 232 2.83 11.61 -12.43
CA MET A 232 2.95 11.13 -13.80
C MET A 232 1.63 11.24 -14.55
N ILE A 233 1.72 11.62 -15.82
CA ILE A 233 0.59 11.71 -16.75
C ILE A 233 0.74 10.56 -17.76
N SER A 234 -0.24 9.65 -17.82
CA SER A 234 -0.23 8.47 -18.70
C SER A 234 -1.11 8.67 -19.92
N PRO A 235 -0.78 8.17 -21.13
CA PRO A 235 0.54 7.65 -21.50
C PRO A 235 1.55 8.80 -21.57
N LYS A 236 2.85 8.49 -21.51
CA LYS A 236 3.90 9.47 -21.84
C LYS A 236 3.53 10.06 -23.20
N ALA A 237 3.06 11.31 -23.23
CA ALA A 237 2.85 12.00 -24.50
C ALA A 237 4.21 12.01 -25.22
N PRO A 238 4.34 11.48 -26.46
CA PRO A 238 5.62 11.48 -27.17
C PRO A 238 6.20 12.87 -27.47
N SER A 239 5.49 13.95 -27.12
CA SER A 239 5.82 15.31 -27.55
C SER A 239 5.71 16.38 -26.45
N LEU A 240 5.68 16.01 -25.17
CA LEU A 240 5.87 17.00 -24.08
C LEU A 240 7.06 16.60 -23.21
N LYS A 241 8.28 16.83 -23.73
CA LYS A 241 9.44 17.14 -22.88
C LYS A 241 9.20 18.50 -22.24
N LEU A 242 8.30 18.58 -21.25
CA LEU A 242 8.50 19.56 -20.20
C LEU A 242 9.66 19.03 -19.38
N PHE A 243 10.87 19.50 -19.73
CA PHE A 243 11.96 19.60 -18.77
C PHE A 243 11.49 20.54 -17.65
N LEU A 244 10.72 20.01 -16.70
CA LEU A 244 10.69 20.56 -15.36
C LEU A 244 11.85 19.87 -14.64
N PRO A 245 12.87 20.62 -14.17
CA PRO A 245 14.02 20.04 -13.48
C PRO A 245 13.65 19.24 -12.21
N ASP A 246 12.41 19.33 -11.73
CA ASP A 246 11.96 18.74 -10.48
C ASP A 246 10.74 17.82 -10.70
N HIS A 247 10.97 16.55 -11.03
CA HIS A 247 9.93 15.50 -10.92
C HIS A 247 9.59 15.16 -9.44
N LEU A 248 10.25 15.82 -8.50
CA LEU A 248 10.10 15.67 -7.06
C LEU A 248 9.53 16.96 -6.46
N LEU A 249 8.33 16.86 -5.91
CA LEU A 249 7.72 17.92 -5.10
C LEU A 249 8.07 17.64 -3.64
N ARG A 250 8.79 18.53 -2.97
CA ARG A 250 8.91 18.45 -1.49
C ARG A 250 7.60 18.91 -0.89
N LEU A 251 6.99 18.09 -0.03
CA LEU A 251 6.06 18.63 0.95
C LEU A 251 6.82 19.61 1.82
N ALA A 252 6.23 20.77 2.02
CA ALA A 252 6.73 21.73 2.95
C ALA A 252 6.01 21.52 4.32
N LYS A 253 6.51 22.17 5.37
CA LYS A 253 6.23 21.75 6.75
C LYS A 253 4.80 22.16 7.12
N MET A 254 3.89 21.19 7.18
CA MET A 254 2.72 21.25 8.05
C MET A 254 3.09 20.80 9.46
#